data_AF-A0A8T5JTE9-F1
#
_entry.id   AF-A0A8T5JTE9-F1
#
_cell.length_a   1.000
_cell.length_b   1.000
_cell.length_c   1.000
_cell.angle_alpha   90.00
_cell.angle_beta   90.00
_cell.angle_gamma   90.00
#
_symmetry.space_group_name_H-M   'P 1'
#
loop_
_entity.id
_entity.type
_entity.pdbx_description
1 polymer ?
#
loop_
_entity_poly.entity_id
_entity_poly.type
_entity_poly.pdbx_seq_one_letter_code
_entity_poly.pdbx_strand_id
1 'polypeptide(L)'
;MIKKTLVTFLMIFIIIGLVNAQEDLDLKQKIDLASSDIDGFFGSIDHANINIIRGRDISLEDKVLFNLIKSKINMQGLVIIKDINNIDYEKNLVLLGSKKTNKITRELESRFENRTKKKYSPLIIETANIGEQKILMIYSKKEDSNAQNFVAKKSPLNNIMDEKYVPAAATFLSILLMYLWQVFSKTMFDFVNEAISSKILDKKASTYKIKKNEFLNHKEIIAFIVYVIIFAFSIAYGWSNGSNEFFRLFWINLIIIGAISLIREIARLRFCFKRKIQSEFVFWPFGTLVTIISTFFGNTFSLASYTLLDEDENDEKRFGKSAYLITLFTFGLAILAYILNVLFPSLIMQMIFVFSIMIVFIEMFPMSPMPGEDIKKWNFTVWLISYIVIILAYIGLNFSVYI
;
A
#
# COMPACT_ATOMS: atom_id res chain seq x y z
N MET A 1 16.06 18.72 -21.70
CA MET A 1 15.89 17.26 -21.95
C MET A 1 15.14 16.52 -20.84
N ILE A 2 15.44 16.73 -19.54
CA ILE A 2 14.79 16.06 -18.38
C ILE A 2 13.26 16.18 -18.36
N LYS A 3 12.71 17.36 -18.69
CA LYS A 3 11.26 17.54 -18.81
C LYS A 3 10.66 16.60 -19.86
N LYS A 4 11.32 16.39 -21.01
CA LYS A 4 10.76 15.59 -22.11
C LYS A 4 10.70 14.12 -21.74
N THR A 5 11.80 13.47 -21.35
CA THR A 5 11.80 12.01 -21.09
C THR A 5 10.93 11.60 -19.91
N LEU A 6 10.91 12.40 -18.83
CA LEU A 6 10.07 12.13 -17.66
C LEU A 6 8.59 12.34 -17.97
N VAL A 7 8.25 13.44 -18.69
CA VAL A 7 6.88 13.69 -19.16
C VAL A 7 6.45 12.62 -20.14
N THR A 8 7.31 12.13 -21.04
CA THR A 8 6.98 11.04 -21.95
C THR A 8 6.67 9.74 -21.20
N PHE A 9 7.41 9.39 -20.16
CA PHE A 9 7.15 8.18 -19.37
C PHE A 9 5.87 8.30 -18.52
N LEU A 10 5.65 9.46 -17.88
CA LEU A 10 4.40 9.78 -17.18
C LEU A 10 3.21 9.81 -18.13
N MET A 11 3.39 10.38 -19.33
CA MET A 11 2.38 10.38 -20.39
C MET A 11 2.09 8.98 -20.89
N ILE A 12 3.07 8.09 -21.04
CA ILE A 12 2.81 6.69 -21.42
C ILE A 12 1.99 5.99 -20.33
N PHE A 13 2.31 6.17 -19.04
CA PHE A 13 1.52 5.61 -17.94
C PHE A 13 0.11 6.20 -17.85
N ILE A 14 -0.02 7.51 -18.03
CA ILE A 14 -1.31 8.22 -18.07
C ILE A 14 -2.10 7.78 -19.31
N ILE A 15 -1.47 7.61 -20.47
CA ILE A 15 -2.11 7.14 -21.70
C ILE A 15 -2.56 5.69 -21.55
N ILE A 16 -1.78 4.79 -20.94
CA ILE A 16 -2.22 3.42 -20.64
C ILE A 16 -3.41 3.42 -19.67
N GLY A 17 -3.41 4.33 -18.69
CA GLY A 17 -4.56 4.55 -17.80
C GLY A 17 -5.79 5.13 -18.51
N LEU A 18 -5.59 6.08 -19.43
CA LEU A 18 -6.64 6.76 -20.19
C LEU A 18 -7.19 5.92 -21.35
N VAL A 19 -6.39 5.05 -21.95
CA VAL A 19 -6.83 4.10 -22.98
C VAL A 19 -7.78 3.07 -22.36
N ASN A 20 -7.59 2.72 -21.09
CA ASN A 20 -8.59 1.95 -20.31
C ASN A 20 -9.78 2.80 -19.85
N ALA A 21 -9.67 4.13 -19.82
CA ALA A 21 -10.73 5.06 -19.43
C ALA A 21 -11.76 5.32 -20.53
N GLN A 22 -11.42 5.03 -21.78
CA GLN A 22 -12.22 5.37 -22.95
C GLN A 22 -13.52 4.54 -23.07
N GLU A 23 -13.74 3.55 -22.18
CA GLU A 23 -14.97 2.75 -22.09
C GLU A 23 -16.04 3.28 -21.09
N ASP A 24 -15.78 4.35 -20.32
CA ASP A 24 -16.60 4.71 -19.14
C ASP A 24 -17.37 6.05 -19.22
N LEU A 25 -17.61 6.59 -20.43
CA LEU A 25 -18.12 7.96 -20.60
C LEU A 25 -19.62 8.22 -20.35
N ASP A 26 -20.35 7.31 -19.68
CA ASP A 26 -21.60 7.69 -19.02
C ASP A 26 -21.82 6.92 -17.69
N LEU A 27 -21.10 7.35 -16.66
CA LEU A 27 -21.30 6.88 -15.28
C LEU A 27 -22.76 6.97 -14.85
N LYS A 28 -23.51 8.00 -15.29
CA LYS A 28 -24.92 8.17 -14.95
C LYS A 28 -25.74 7.05 -15.58
N GLN A 29 -25.56 6.78 -16.88
CA GLN A 29 -26.20 5.65 -17.55
C GLN A 29 -25.84 4.32 -16.89
N LYS A 30 -24.58 4.11 -16.47
CA LYS A 30 -24.17 2.87 -15.79
C LYS A 30 -24.85 2.72 -14.42
N ILE A 31 -24.98 3.82 -13.66
CA ILE A 31 -25.74 3.83 -12.41
C ILE A 31 -27.23 3.59 -12.66
N ASP A 32 -27.80 4.18 -13.71
CA ASP A 32 -29.21 4.01 -14.06
C ASP A 32 -29.52 2.56 -14.49
N LEU A 33 -28.65 1.95 -15.31
CA LEU A 33 -28.74 0.54 -15.67
C LEU A 33 -28.58 -0.37 -14.44
N ALA A 34 -27.61 -0.07 -13.57
CA ALA A 34 -27.44 -0.81 -12.31
C ALA A 34 -28.68 -0.70 -11.41
N SER A 35 -29.27 0.50 -11.32
CA SER A 35 -30.49 0.73 -10.53
C SER A 35 -31.66 -0.05 -11.11
N SER A 36 -31.83 -0.03 -12.44
CA SER A 36 -32.88 -0.81 -13.13
C SER A 36 -32.76 -2.31 -12.91
N ASP A 37 -31.55 -2.86 -12.89
CA ASP A 37 -31.31 -4.28 -12.62
C ASP A 37 -31.65 -4.64 -11.16
N ILE A 38 -31.30 -3.77 -10.21
CA ILE A 38 -31.61 -3.96 -8.80
C ILE A 38 -33.12 -3.84 -8.57
N ASP A 39 -33.78 -2.86 -9.19
CA ASP A 39 -35.24 -2.70 -9.14
C ASP A 39 -35.95 -3.92 -9.73
N GLY A 40 -35.41 -4.49 -10.81
CA GLY A 40 -35.92 -5.74 -11.39
C GLY A 40 -35.84 -6.93 -10.41
N PHE A 41 -34.77 -6.99 -9.60
CA PHE A 41 -34.65 -8.00 -8.54
C PHE A 41 -35.73 -7.80 -7.46
N PHE A 42 -35.85 -6.58 -6.92
CA PHE A 42 -36.84 -6.24 -5.89
C PHE A 42 -38.28 -6.39 -6.37
N GLY A 43 -38.59 -6.02 -7.63
CA GLY A 43 -39.93 -6.15 -8.20
C GLY A 43 -40.40 -7.61 -8.38
N SER A 44 -39.47 -8.58 -8.31
CA SER A 44 -39.79 -10.00 -8.47
C SER A 44 -40.03 -10.74 -7.14
N ILE A 45 -39.87 -10.06 -5.99
CA ILE A 45 -39.87 -10.66 -4.66
C ILE A 45 -40.62 -9.76 -3.68
N ASP A 46 -41.46 -10.34 -2.82
CA ASP A 46 -42.08 -9.59 -1.73
C ASP A 46 -41.01 -9.04 -0.77
N HIS A 47 -41.06 -7.74 -0.46
CA HIS A 47 -40.12 -7.06 0.42
C HIS A 47 -40.04 -7.71 1.82
N ALA A 48 -41.12 -8.33 2.31
CA ALA A 48 -41.12 -9.05 3.58
C ALA A 48 -40.17 -10.26 3.59
N ASN A 49 -39.84 -10.79 2.41
CA ASN A 49 -39.01 -11.96 2.18
C ASN A 49 -37.58 -11.60 1.72
N ILE A 50 -37.13 -10.37 1.99
CA ILE A 50 -35.78 -9.91 1.64
C ILE A 50 -35.03 -9.46 2.90
N ASN A 51 -33.82 -9.99 3.09
CA ASN A 51 -32.85 -9.51 4.07
C ASN A 51 -31.71 -8.78 3.37
N ILE A 52 -31.49 -7.50 3.70
CA ILE A 52 -30.30 -6.77 3.25
C ILE A 52 -29.20 -6.93 4.29
N ILE A 53 -28.10 -7.55 3.91
CA ILE A 53 -26.96 -7.81 4.78
C ILE A 53 -25.80 -6.93 4.35
N ARG A 54 -25.43 -6.02 5.25
CA ARG A 54 -24.28 -5.13 5.05
C ARG A 54 -23.02 -5.74 5.63
N GLY A 55 -22.01 -5.91 4.77
CA GLY A 55 -20.66 -6.27 5.19
C GLY A 55 -20.09 -5.31 6.22
N ARG A 56 -19.30 -5.85 7.16
CA ARG A 56 -18.71 -5.08 8.27
C ARG A 56 -17.64 -4.12 7.79
N ASP A 57 -16.86 -4.57 6.81
CA ASP A 57 -15.59 -3.97 6.42
C ASP A 57 -15.70 -3.24 5.06
N ILE A 58 -16.90 -2.75 4.76
CA ILE A 58 -17.18 -1.98 3.54
C ILE A 58 -16.42 -0.65 3.59
N SER A 59 -15.66 -0.35 2.54
CA SER A 59 -14.87 0.88 2.42
C SER A 59 -15.77 2.13 2.40
N LEU A 60 -15.25 3.29 2.79
CA LEU A 60 -16.06 4.51 2.86
C LEU A 60 -16.62 4.90 1.49
N GLU A 61 -15.84 4.68 0.43
CA GLU A 61 -16.24 4.87 -0.96
C GLU A 61 -17.42 3.96 -1.33
N ASP A 62 -17.36 2.67 -0.98
CA ASP A 62 -18.46 1.73 -1.22
C ASP A 62 -19.71 2.13 -0.43
N LYS A 63 -19.56 2.64 0.81
CA LYS A 63 -20.69 3.17 1.60
C LYS A 63 -21.38 4.34 0.89
N VAL A 64 -20.62 5.25 0.28
CA VAL A 64 -21.17 6.37 -0.49
C VAL A 64 -21.89 5.85 -1.74
N LEU A 65 -21.27 4.92 -2.48
CA LEU A 65 -21.86 4.32 -3.67
C LEU A 65 -23.18 3.60 -3.36
N PHE A 66 -23.23 2.83 -2.27
CA PHE A 66 -24.46 2.19 -1.81
C PHE A 66 -25.53 3.20 -1.38
N ASN A 67 -25.16 4.29 -0.73
CA ASN A 67 -26.12 5.34 -0.37
C ASN A 67 -26.72 6.03 -1.61
N LEU A 68 -25.92 6.23 -2.66
CA LEU A 68 -26.42 6.77 -3.94
C LEU A 68 -27.44 5.82 -4.58
N ILE A 69 -27.14 4.52 -4.60
CA ILE A 69 -28.07 3.50 -5.11
C ILE A 69 -29.34 3.44 -4.26
N LYS A 70 -29.19 3.48 -2.93
CA LYS A 70 -30.32 3.50 -1.99
C LYS A 70 -31.27 4.67 -2.23
N SER A 71 -30.76 5.82 -2.69
CA SER A 71 -31.61 6.98 -2.99
C SER A 71 -32.48 6.81 -4.24
N LYS A 72 -32.14 5.87 -5.12
CA LYS A 72 -32.87 5.60 -6.37
C LYS A 72 -33.89 4.45 -6.26
N ILE A 73 -33.76 3.62 -5.23
CA ILE A 73 -34.55 2.39 -5.07
C ILE A 73 -35.52 2.58 -3.91
N ASN A 74 -36.76 2.12 -4.06
CA ASN A 74 -37.75 2.14 -2.99
C ASN A 74 -37.43 1.08 -1.92
N MET A 75 -36.60 1.44 -0.94
CA MET A 75 -36.24 0.56 0.18
C MET A 75 -37.19 0.64 1.39
N GLN A 76 -38.40 1.20 1.24
CA GLN A 76 -39.33 1.29 2.37
C GLN A 76 -39.70 -0.12 2.88
N GLY A 77 -39.56 -0.33 4.20
CA GLY A 77 -39.84 -1.60 4.86
C GLY A 77 -38.68 -2.61 4.92
N LEU A 78 -37.55 -2.35 4.24
CA LEU A 78 -36.41 -3.27 4.25
C LEU A 78 -35.50 -3.03 5.46
N VAL A 79 -35.18 -4.12 6.16
CA VAL A 79 -34.27 -4.08 7.31
C VAL A 79 -32.84 -4.34 6.84
N ILE A 80 -31.94 -3.39 7.13
CA ILE A 80 -30.50 -3.56 6.88
C ILE A 80 -29.87 -4.15 8.14
N ILE A 81 -29.43 -5.40 8.03
CA ILE A 81 -28.79 -6.17 9.09
C ILE A 81 -27.27 -6.11 8.88
N LYS A 82 -26.49 -6.00 9.96
CA LYS A 82 -25.02 -6.14 9.90
C LYS A 82 -24.65 -7.64 9.90
N ASP A 83 -23.52 -8.00 9.28
CA ASP A 83 -23.05 -9.40 9.11
C ASP A 83 -22.74 -10.22 10.38
N ILE A 84 -23.21 -9.76 11.54
CA ILE A 84 -22.88 -10.27 12.88
C ILE A 84 -24.03 -11.10 13.48
N ASN A 85 -25.22 -11.00 12.91
CA ASN A 85 -26.45 -11.57 13.49
C ASN A 85 -26.75 -12.96 12.91
N ASN A 86 -27.53 -13.76 13.66
CA ASN A 86 -28.12 -14.99 13.15
C ASN A 86 -29.01 -14.63 11.95
N ILE A 87 -28.65 -15.12 10.78
CA ILE A 87 -29.33 -14.77 9.54
C ILE A 87 -30.40 -15.79 9.29
N ASP A 88 -31.61 -15.30 9.09
CA ASP A 88 -32.68 -16.11 8.54
C ASP A 88 -32.34 -16.39 7.08
N TYR A 89 -31.81 -17.59 6.86
CA TYR A 89 -31.47 -18.07 5.54
C TYR A 89 -32.70 -18.45 4.73
N GLU A 90 -33.93 -18.46 5.27
CA GLU A 90 -35.14 -18.81 4.48
C GLU A 90 -35.56 -17.68 3.52
N LYS A 91 -35.05 -16.47 3.73
CA LYS A 91 -35.34 -15.28 2.92
C LYS A 91 -34.35 -15.08 1.77
N ASN A 92 -34.79 -14.33 0.75
CA ASN A 92 -33.91 -13.85 -0.31
C ASN A 92 -32.91 -12.84 0.26
N LEU A 93 -31.67 -12.85 -0.25
CA LEU A 93 -30.58 -12.11 0.36
C LEU A 93 -30.06 -11.02 -0.59
N VAL A 94 -29.93 -9.80 -0.07
CA VAL A 94 -29.18 -8.72 -0.74
C VAL A 94 -27.90 -8.48 0.05
N LEU A 95 -26.78 -8.90 -0.50
CA LEU A 95 -25.47 -8.82 0.15
C LEU A 95 -24.74 -7.56 -0.36
N LEU A 96 -24.51 -6.60 0.54
CA LEU A 96 -23.67 -5.45 0.26
C LEU A 96 -22.23 -5.81 0.61
N GLY A 97 -21.35 -5.79 -0.38
CA GLY A 97 -19.95 -6.20 -0.28
C GLY A 97 -19.68 -7.60 -0.85
N SER A 98 -18.47 -7.77 -1.38
CA SER A 98 -17.98 -9.06 -1.85
C SER A 98 -17.56 -9.95 -0.68
N LYS A 99 -17.02 -11.14 -0.96
CA LYS A 99 -16.40 -12.02 0.05
C LYS A 99 -15.26 -11.37 0.85
N LYS A 100 -14.69 -10.26 0.37
CA LYS A 100 -13.61 -9.54 1.07
C LYS A 100 -14.13 -8.70 2.24
N THR A 101 -15.34 -8.17 2.12
CA THR A 101 -15.93 -7.20 3.07
C THR A 101 -17.21 -7.70 3.74
N ASN A 102 -17.79 -8.79 3.25
CA ASN A 102 -19.00 -9.41 3.76
C ASN A 102 -18.77 -10.88 4.12
N LYS A 103 -18.83 -11.19 5.42
CA LYS A 103 -18.61 -12.54 5.96
C LYS A 103 -19.59 -13.57 5.38
N ILE A 104 -20.85 -13.18 5.20
CA ILE A 104 -21.93 -14.06 4.73
C ILE A 104 -21.73 -14.39 3.27
N THR A 105 -21.34 -13.40 2.45
CA THR A 105 -20.94 -13.64 1.06
C THR A 105 -19.83 -14.70 1.00
N ARG A 106 -18.82 -14.60 1.87
CA ARG A 106 -17.71 -15.55 1.92
C ARG A 106 -18.13 -16.97 2.34
N GLU A 107 -19.06 -17.09 3.28
CA GLU A 107 -19.56 -18.39 3.75
C GLU A 107 -20.48 -19.09 2.74
N LEU A 108 -21.28 -18.30 2.01
CA LEU A 108 -22.25 -18.83 1.04
C LEU A 108 -21.67 -19.00 -0.36
N GLU A 109 -20.52 -18.40 -0.68
CA GLU A 109 -19.95 -18.40 -2.05
C GLU A 109 -19.85 -19.80 -2.65
N SER A 110 -19.44 -20.80 -1.87
CA SER A 110 -19.29 -22.17 -2.37
C SER A 110 -20.60 -22.87 -2.73
N ARG A 111 -21.76 -22.31 -2.34
CA ARG A 111 -23.10 -22.85 -2.57
C ARG A 111 -23.86 -22.13 -3.70
N PHE A 112 -23.29 -21.06 -4.26
CA PHE A 112 -23.95 -20.27 -5.29
C PHE A 112 -24.05 -21.01 -6.62
N GLU A 113 -25.27 -21.10 -7.12
CA GLU A 113 -25.65 -21.66 -8.43
C GLU A 113 -26.09 -20.54 -9.38
N ASN A 114 -26.04 -20.80 -10.70
CA ASN A 114 -26.56 -19.90 -11.74
C ASN A 114 -26.08 -18.43 -11.66
N ARG A 115 -24.78 -18.26 -11.42
CA ARG A 115 -24.18 -16.93 -11.25
C ARG A 115 -24.23 -16.11 -12.53
N THR A 116 -24.77 -14.91 -12.44
CA THR A 116 -24.72 -13.90 -13.50
C THR A 116 -24.07 -12.64 -12.95
N LYS A 117 -22.92 -12.24 -13.52
CA LYS A 117 -22.15 -11.07 -13.09
C LYS A 117 -22.21 -9.99 -14.15
N LYS A 118 -22.76 -8.83 -13.80
CA LYS A 118 -22.83 -7.64 -14.65
C LYS A 118 -21.97 -6.53 -14.07
N LYS A 119 -21.13 -5.92 -14.91
CA LYS A 119 -20.15 -4.90 -14.51
C LYS A 119 -20.65 -3.52 -14.89
N TYR A 120 -20.92 -2.69 -13.90
CA TYR A 120 -21.39 -1.31 -14.01
C TYR A 120 -20.40 -0.36 -13.34
N SER A 121 -19.17 -0.25 -13.88
CA SER A 121 -18.07 0.55 -13.30
C SER A 121 -18.57 1.88 -12.69
N PRO A 122 -18.35 2.14 -11.38
CA PRO A 122 -17.48 1.43 -10.43
C PRO A 122 -18.14 0.26 -9.67
N LEU A 123 -19.39 -0.08 -9.96
CA LEU A 123 -20.19 -1.12 -9.30
C LEU A 123 -20.16 -2.46 -10.06
N ILE A 124 -20.38 -3.54 -9.34
CA ILE A 124 -20.67 -4.87 -9.86
C ILE A 124 -21.94 -5.36 -9.20
N ILE A 125 -22.83 -5.90 -10.03
CA ILE A 125 -24.02 -6.62 -9.59
C ILE A 125 -23.82 -8.09 -9.97
N GLU A 126 -23.92 -8.97 -8.99
CA GLU A 126 -23.89 -10.41 -9.23
C GLU A 126 -25.15 -11.04 -8.64
N THR A 127 -25.90 -11.78 -9.46
CA THR A 127 -27.05 -12.56 -9.01
C THR A 127 -26.67 -14.02 -8.96
N ALA A 128 -27.12 -14.73 -7.94
CA ALA A 128 -26.93 -16.17 -7.78
C ALA A 128 -28.15 -16.79 -7.08
N ASN A 129 -28.25 -18.12 -7.11
CA ASN A 129 -29.26 -18.86 -6.35
C ASN A 129 -28.62 -19.82 -5.34
N ILE A 130 -29.33 -20.11 -4.26
CA ILE A 130 -29.08 -21.26 -3.37
C ILE A 130 -30.40 -22.01 -3.23
N GLY A 131 -30.55 -23.13 -3.93
CA GLY A 131 -31.86 -23.78 -4.07
C GLY A 131 -32.87 -22.82 -4.70
N GLU A 132 -33.98 -22.56 -4.00
CA GLU A 132 -35.03 -21.64 -4.46
C GLU A 132 -34.76 -20.17 -4.12
N GLN A 133 -33.74 -19.89 -3.30
CA GLN A 133 -33.47 -18.54 -2.82
C GLN A 133 -32.64 -17.76 -3.83
N LYS A 134 -33.09 -16.54 -4.12
CA LYS A 134 -32.35 -15.61 -4.97
C LYS A 134 -31.44 -14.73 -4.10
N ILE A 135 -30.22 -14.54 -4.59
CA ILE A 135 -29.19 -13.74 -3.95
C ILE A 135 -28.77 -12.65 -4.91
N LEU A 136 -28.77 -11.41 -4.42
CA LEU A 136 -28.23 -10.25 -5.10
C LEU A 136 -27.02 -9.75 -4.34
N MET A 137 -25.85 -9.78 -4.97
CA MET A 137 -24.64 -9.18 -4.45
C MET A 137 -24.40 -7.85 -5.14
N ILE A 138 -24.10 -6.83 -4.34
CA ILE A 138 -23.76 -5.50 -4.83
C ILE A 138 -22.44 -5.11 -4.18
N TYR A 139 -21.42 -4.88 -4.98
CA TYR A 139 -20.08 -4.55 -4.49
C TYR A 139 -19.29 -3.74 -5.52
N SER A 140 -18.19 -3.10 -5.13
CA SER A 140 -17.42 -2.31 -6.08
C SER A 140 -16.45 -3.16 -6.90
N LYS A 141 -16.11 -2.65 -8.09
CA LYS A 141 -15.04 -3.19 -8.93
C LYS A 141 -13.68 -3.20 -8.22
N LYS A 142 -13.49 -2.29 -7.25
CA LYS A 142 -12.31 -2.24 -6.37
C LYS A 142 -12.20 -3.52 -5.55
N GLU A 143 -13.30 -4.01 -4.97
CA GLU A 143 -13.31 -5.27 -4.25
C GLU A 143 -12.99 -6.49 -5.14
N ASP A 144 -13.31 -6.45 -6.44
CA ASP A 144 -12.95 -7.53 -7.37
C ASP A 144 -11.45 -7.50 -7.72
N SER A 145 -10.95 -6.31 -8.05
CA SER A 145 -9.66 -6.12 -8.74
C SER A 145 -8.46 -5.92 -7.80
N ASN A 146 -8.68 -5.33 -6.62
CA ASN A 146 -7.60 -5.01 -5.69
C ASN A 146 -7.36 -6.14 -4.69
N ALA A 147 -6.12 -6.33 -4.25
CA ALA A 147 -5.79 -7.22 -3.15
C ALA A 147 -6.31 -6.67 -1.82
N GLN A 148 -6.62 -7.55 -0.87
CA GLN A 148 -6.91 -7.19 0.52
C GLN A 148 -5.62 -7.27 1.32
N ASN A 149 -5.48 -6.39 2.30
CA ASN A 149 -4.35 -6.46 3.22
C ASN A 149 -4.64 -7.51 4.30
N PHE A 150 -3.79 -8.52 4.42
CA PHE A 150 -3.88 -9.60 5.42
C PHE A 150 -2.84 -9.47 6.53
N VAL A 151 -2.00 -8.42 6.50
CA VAL A 151 -0.87 -8.28 7.43
C VAL A 151 -1.34 -8.21 8.88
N ALA A 152 -2.46 -7.51 9.15
CA ALA A 152 -3.03 -7.39 10.48
C ALA A 152 -3.56 -8.75 10.97
N LYS A 153 -4.26 -9.50 10.11
CA LYS A 153 -4.77 -10.85 10.40
C LYS A 153 -3.67 -11.85 10.74
N LYS A 154 -2.53 -11.77 10.02
CA LYS A 154 -1.38 -12.66 10.20
C LYS A 154 -0.49 -12.27 11.37
N SER A 155 -0.61 -11.05 11.87
CA SER A 155 0.26 -10.55 12.93
C SER A 155 0.04 -11.28 14.24
N PRO A 156 1.11 -11.59 15.00
CA PRO A 156 0.97 -12.12 16.36
C PRO A 156 0.29 -11.11 17.30
N LEU A 157 0.29 -9.81 16.99
CA LEU A 157 -0.41 -8.79 17.78
C LEU A 157 -1.92 -8.97 17.72
N ASN A 158 -2.46 -9.59 16.67
CA ASN A 158 -3.90 -9.86 16.54
C ASN A 158 -4.43 -10.84 17.61
N ASN A 159 -3.54 -11.58 18.30
CA ASN A 159 -3.91 -12.44 19.42
C ASN A 159 -4.20 -11.66 20.72
N ILE A 160 -3.71 -10.42 20.82
CA ILE A 160 -3.79 -9.60 22.05
C ILE A 160 -4.59 -8.31 21.87
N MET A 161 -4.86 -7.89 20.63
CA MET A 161 -5.65 -6.71 20.31
C MET A 161 -6.51 -6.91 19.05
N ASP A 162 -7.55 -6.10 18.92
CA ASP A 162 -8.41 -6.08 17.73
C ASP A 162 -7.58 -5.72 16.48
N GLU A 163 -7.85 -6.43 15.39
CA GLU A 163 -7.20 -6.31 14.08
C GLU A 163 -7.05 -4.85 13.63
N LYS A 164 -8.06 -4.02 13.89
CA LYS A 164 -8.06 -2.60 13.49
C LYS A 164 -6.94 -1.76 14.13
N TYR A 165 -6.41 -2.17 15.27
CA TYR A 165 -5.34 -1.46 15.99
C TYR A 165 -3.94 -2.02 15.71
N VAL A 166 -3.86 -3.22 15.11
CA VAL A 166 -2.60 -3.93 14.86
C VAL A 166 -1.60 -3.10 14.05
N PRO A 167 -1.96 -2.46 12.92
CA PRO A 167 -0.98 -1.69 12.14
C PRO A 167 -0.39 -0.49 12.92
N ALA A 168 -1.20 0.17 13.74
CA ALA A 168 -0.75 1.29 14.56
C ALA A 168 0.22 0.83 15.65
N ALA A 169 -0.11 -0.26 16.35
CA ALA A 169 0.76 -0.88 17.35
C ALA A 169 2.07 -1.39 16.73
N ALA A 170 2.02 -2.02 15.55
CA ALA A 170 3.19 -2.46 14.81
C ALA A 170 4.11 -1.30 14.43
N THR A 171 3.52 -0.18 13.99
CA THR A 171 4.27 1.04 13.67
C THR A 171 4.97 1.60 14.91
N PHE A 172 4.25 1.73 16.03
CA PHE A 172 4.82 2.19 17.28
C PHE A 172 5.96 1.29 17.78
N LEU A 173 5.76 -0.02 17.74
CA LEU A 173 6.79 -0.99 18.11
C LEU A 173 8.02 -0.90 17.20
N SER A 174 7.82 -0.67 15.91
CA SER A 174 8.92 -0.51 14.94
C SER A 174 9.72 0.77 15.19
N ILE A 175 9.03 1.86 15.51
CA ILE A 175 9.65 3.13 15.93
C ILE A 175 10.46 2.92 17.22
N LEU A 176 9.90 2.20 18.19
CA LEU A 176 10.58 1.88 19.44
C LEU A 176 11.83 1.02 19.18
N LEU A 177 11.74 -0.01 18.33
CA LEU A 177 12.88 -0.85 17.95
C LEU A 177 13.99 -0.04 17.25
N MET A 178 13.62 0.89 16.38
CA MET A 178 14.57 1.81 15.76
C MET A 178 15.25 2.73 16.78
N TYR A 179 14.49 3.27 17.73
CA TYR A 179 15.04 4.10 18.79
C TYR A 179 15.99 3.30 19.70
N LEU A 180 15.57 2.10 20.13
CA LEU A 180 16.41 1.20 20.91
C LEU A 180 17.70 0.86 20.16
N TRP A 181 17.63 0.63 18.85
CA TRP A 181 18.83 0.43 18.05
C TRP A 181 19.75 1.65 18.07
N GLN A 182 19.24 2.87 17.95
CA GLN A 182 20.10 4.05 18.03
C GLN A 182 20.82 4.14 19.39
N VAL A 183 20.13 3.81 20.48
CA VAL A 183 20.70 3.83 21.83
C VAL A 183 21.72 2.71 22.04
N PHE A 184 21.40 1.49 21.61
CA PHE A 184 22.19 0.29 21.91
C PHE A 184 23.16 -0.11 20.82
N SER A 185 23.05 0.42 19.59
CA SER A 185 23.89 0.00 18.46
C SER A 185 25.37 0.16 18.78
N LYS A 186 25.77 1.30 19.37
CA LYS A 186 27.16 1.52 19.78
C LYS A 186 27.64 0.45 20.76
N THR A 187 26.88 0.21 21.84
CA THR A 187 27.19 -0.82 22.84
C THR A 187 27.21 -2.22 22.23
N MET A 188 26.29 -2.53 21.32
CA MET A 188 26.22 -3.83 20.64
C MET A 188 27.37 -4.02 19.66
N PHE A 189 27.76 -2.99 18.92
CA PHE A 189 28.93 -3.03 18.05
C PHE A 189 30.21 -3.17 18.87
N ASP A 190 30.34 -2.44 19.98
CA ASP A 190 31.48 -2.55 20.87
C ASP A 190 31.55 -3.97 21.48
N PHE A 191 30.43 -4.52 21.96
CA PHE A 191 30.36 -5.88 22.48
C PHE A 191 30.65 -6.96 21.43
N VAL A 192 30.10 -6.82 20.22
CA VAL A 192 30.34 -7.75 19.10
C VAL A 192 31.77 -7.65 18.63
N ASN A 193 32.31 -6.44 18.49
CA ASN A 193 33.71 -6.23 18.13
C ASN A 193 34.64 -6.77 19.21
N GLU A 194 34.32 -6.61 20.49
CA GLU A 194 35.09 -7.17 21.59
C GLU A 194 35.04 -8.71 21.58
N ALA A 195 33.85 -9.30 21.41
CA ALA A 195 33.64 -10.75 21.31
C ALA A 195 34.24 -11.39 20.05
N ILE A 196 34.35 -10.64 18.94
CA ILE A 196 34.98 -11.09 17.70
C ILE A 196 36.50 -10.81 17.71
N SER A 197 36.94 -9.73 18.37
CA SER A 197 38.36 -9.37 18.53
C SER A 197 39.12 -10.39 19.38
N SER A 198 38.43 -11.16 20.22
CA SER A 198 39.02 -12.31 20.89
C SER A 198 39.35 -13.47 19.94
N LYS A 199 38.96 -13.41 18.65
CA LYS A 199 39.28 -14.46 17.68
C LYS A 199 39.84 -14.04 16.32
N ILE A 200 39.57 -12.88 15.73
CA ILE A 200 40.17 -12.49 14.43
C ILE A 200 39.86 -11.00 14.13
N LEU A 201 40.91 -10.23 13.78
CA LEU A 201 40.95 -8.93 13.07
C LEU A 201 41.37 -7.67 13.83
N ASP A 202 42.68 -7.49 13.86
CA ASP A 202 43.38 -6.21 13.97
C ASP A 202 43.62 -5.57 12.58
N LYS A 203 42.64 -5.62 11.66
CA LYS A 203 42.87 -5.22 10.25
C LYS A 203 41.81 -4.27 9.69
N LYS A 204 42.23 -2.99 9.64
CA LYS A 204 41.79 -1.89 8.76
C LYS A 204 40.49 -1.17 9.14
N ALA A 205 40.62 -0.24 10.08
CA ALA A 205 39.92 1.05 9.99
C ALA A 205 40.58 1.88 8.86
N SER A 206 40.36 1.51 7.60
CA SER A 206 40.67 2.42 6.50
C SER A 206 39.50 3.39 6.37
N THR A 207 39.76 4.68 6.55
CA THR A 207 38.86 5.78 6.15
C THR A 207 38.31 5.49 4.76
N TYR A 208 37.04 5.10 4.71
CA TYR A 208 36.38 4.68 3.48
C TYR A 208 36.12 5.93 2.64
N LYS A 209 37.02 6.22 1.69
CA LYS A 209 36.81 7.29 0.72
C LYS A 209 35.76 6.85 -0.28
N ILE A 210 34.62 7.56 -0.30
CA ILE A 210 33.54 7.34 -1.27
C ILE A 210 34.13 7.53 -2.68
N LYS A 211 34.03 6.50 -3.53
CA LYS A 211 34.44 6.61 -4.94
C LYS A 211 33.36 7.39 -5.68
N LYS A 212 33.82 8.26 -6.60
CA LYS A 212 33.06 9.19 -7.44
C LYS A 212 31.71 8.60 -7.92
N ASN A 213 30.64 9.41 -7.90
CA ASN A 213 29.23 9.13 -8.25
C ASN A 213 28.99 8.30 -9.53
N GLU A 214 29.30 7.01 -9.50
CA GLU A 214 29.06 6.04 -10.57
C GLU A 214 28.20 4.92 -10.01
N PHE A 215 26.95 4.80 -10.49
CA PHE A 215 25.95 3.78 -10.09
C PHE A 215 26.38 2.32 -10.32
N LEU A 216 27.60 2.10 -10.83
CA LEU A 216 28.07 0.83 -11.37
C LEU A 216 29.07 0.14 -10.44
N ASN A 217 29.16 0.54 -9.17
CA ASN A 217 29.85 -0.27 -8.19
C ASN A 217 29.02 -1.54 -7.93
N HIS A 218 29.61 -2.73 -8.12
CA HIS A 218 28.92 -4.01 -7.90
C HIS A 218 28.26 -4.11 -6.53
N LYS A 219 28.84 -3.46 -5.50
CA LYS A 219 28.27 -3.40 -4.16
C LYS A 219 26.93 -2.66 -4.11
N GLU A 220 26.80 -1.53 -4.80
CA GLU A 220 25.55 -0.76 -4.87
C GLU A 220 24.47 -1.56 -5.61
N ILE A 221 24.83 -2.24 -6.70
CA ILE A 221 23.90 -3.07 -7.47
C ILE A 221 23.37 -4.22 -6.60
N ILE A 222 24.25 -4.92 -5.87
CA ILE A 222 23.83 -5.98 -4.95
C ILE A 222 22.93 -5.43 -3.84
N ALA A 223 23.32 -4.30 -3.22
CA ALA A 223 22.51 -3.65 -2.19
C ALA A 223 21.12 -3.27 -2.72
N PHE A 224 21.04 -2.74 -3.94
CA PHE A 224 19.80 -2.38 -4.61
C PHE A 224 18.92 -3.61 -4.87
N ILE A 225 19.49 -4.69 -5.40
CA ILE A 225 18.76 -5.94 -5.65
C ILE A 225 18.20 -6.50 -4.35
N VAL A 226 19.01 -6.56 -3.29
CA VAL A 226 18.56 -7.04 -1.97
C VAL A 226 17.43 -6.16 -1.44
N TYR A 227 17.58 -4.83 -1.50
CA TYR A 227 16.53 -3.89 -1.11
C TYR A 227 15.21 -4.16 -1.85
N VAL A 228 15.24 -4.35 -3.17
CA VAL A 228 14.03 -4.62 -3.97
C VAL A 228 13.39 -5.96 -3.58
N ILE A 229 14.19 -7.00 -3.38
CA ILE A 229 13.70 -8.32 -2.97
C ILE A 229 13.01 -8.27 -1.60
N ILE A 230 13.61 -7.57 -0.63
CA ILE A 230 13.08 -7.46 0.73
C ILE A 230 11.75 -6.73 0.74
N PHE A 231 11.63 -5.60 0.04
CA PHE A 231 10.37 -4.88 -0.04
C PHE A 231 9.31 -5.65 -0.84
N ALA A 232 9.69 -6.33 -1.93
CA ALA A 232 8.77 -7.17 -2.70
C ALA A 232 8.22 -8.33 -1.85
N PHE A 233 9.10 -8.99 -1.08
CA PHE A 233 8.71 -10.01 -0.11
C PHE A 233 7.77 -9.45 0.95
N SER A 234 8.12 -8.32 1.56
CA SER A 234 7.34 -7.72 2.65
C SER A 234 5.93 -7.34 2.21
N ILE A 235 5.79 -6.68 1.06
CA ILE A 235 4.48 -6.33 0.51
C ILE A 235 3.72 -7.59 0.08
N ALA A 236 4.35 -8.54 -0.61
CA ALA A 236 3.67 -9.77 -1.02
C ALA A 236 3.18 -10.59 0.18
N TYR A 237 3.95 -10.63 1.28
CA TYR A 237 3.55 -11.29 2.52
C TYR A 237 2.33 -10.61 3.15
N GLY A 238 2.34 -9.28 3.25
CA GLY A 238 1.23 -8.51 3.83
C GLY A 238 -0.07 -8.63 3.04
N TRP A 239 0.01 -8.72 1.71
CA TRP A 239 -1.16 -8.61 0.82
C TRP A 239 -1.65 -9.93 0.21
N SER A 240 -1.13 -11.08 0.65
CA SER A 240 -1.54 -12.41 0.16
C SER A 240 -2.29 -13.22 1.22
N ASN A 241 -3.23 -14.08 0.82
CA ASN A 241 -3.91 -15.04 1.72
C ASN A 241 -3.44 -16.51 1.52
N GLY A 242 -2.42 -16.75 0.70
CA GLY A 242 -1.91 -18.09 0.42
C GLY A 242 -0.66 -18.08 -0.46
N SER A 243 -0.03 -19.24 -0.64
CA SER A 243 1.25 -19.38 -1.36
C SER A 243 1.17 -18.94 -2.82
N ASN A 244 0.13 -19.35 -3.55
CA ASN A 244 -0.03 -18.98 -4.97
C ASN A 244 -0.21 -17.47 -5.16
N GLU A 245 -1.01 -16.83 -4.32
CA GLU A 245 -1.20 -15.38 -4.34
C GLU A 245 0.08 -14.65 -3.93
N PHE A 246 0.80 -15.17 -2.93
CA PHE A 246 2.09 -14.65 -2.51
C PHE A 246 3.09 -14.61 -3.66
N PHE A 247 3.32 -15.71 -4.39
CA PHE A 247 4.29 -15.73 -5.50
C PHE A 247 3.87 -14.80 -6.63
N ARG A 248 2.57 -14.74 -6.95
CA ARG A 248 2.05 -13.80 -7.96
C ARG A 248 2.34 -12.34 -7.56
N LEU A 249 2.02 -11.98 -6.32
CA LEU A 249 2.27 -10.62 -5.80
C LEU A 249 3.75 -10.33 -5.66
N PHE A 250 4.57 -11.31 -5.30
CA PHE A 250 6.02 -11.16 -5.19
C PHE A 250 6.63 -10.74 -6.52
N TRP A 251 6.32 -11.44 -7.62
CA TRP A 251 6.85 -11.09 -8.95
C TRP A 251 6.35 -9.74 -9.46
N ILE A 252 5.06 -9.43 -9.26
CA ILE A 252 4.49 -8.11 -9.59
C ILE A 252 5.21 -7.01 -8.83
N ASN A 253 5.36 -7.17 -7.50
CA ASN A 253 6.02 -6.19 -6.65
C ASN A 253 7.51 -6.08 -6.96
N LEU A 254 8.19 -7.16 -7.32
CA LEU A 254 9.60 -7.12 -7.72
C LEU A 254 9.81 -6.15 -8.89
N ILE A 255 8.94 -6.20 -9.89
CA ILE A 255 8.98 -5.30 -11.07
C ILE A 255 8.61 -3.87 -10.67
N ILE A 256 7.50 -3.69 -9.95
CA ILE A 256 6.99 -2.36 -9.56
C ILE A 256 7.99 -1.64 -8.65
N ILE A 257 8.44 -2.29 -7.58
CA ILE A 257 9.38 -1.74 -6.60
C ILE A 257 10.73 -1.50 -7.26
N GLY A 258 11.20 -2.44 -8.09
CA GLY A 258 12.43 -2.28 -8.87
C GLY A 258 12.37 -1.04 -9.76
N ALA A 259 11.30 -0.86 -10.52
CA ALA A 259 11.13 0.29 -11.41
C ALA A 259 11.06 1.63 -10.63
N ILE A 260 10.21 1.70 -9.60
CA ILE A 260 10.07 2.93 -8.79
C ILE A 260 11.39 3.27 -8.11
N SER A 261 12.04 2.30 -7.49
CA SER A 261 13.29 2.52 -6.75
C SER A 261 14.43 2.89 -7.68
N LEU A 262 14.51 2.29 -8.88
CA LEU A 262 15.50 2.66 -9.89
C LEU A 262 15.30 4.11 -10.36
N ILE A 263 14.06 4.53 -10.61
CA ILE A 263 13.75 5.92 -11.00
C ILE A 263 14.18 6.89 -9.89
N ARG A 264 13.87 6.56 -8.63
CA ARG A 264 14.24 7.38 -7.47
C ARG A 264 15.75 7.49 -7.33
N GLU A 265 16.46 6.39 -7.54
CA GLU A 265 17.91 6.33 -7.45
C GLU A 265 18.62 7.09 -8.57
N ILE A 266 18.13 6.96 -9.82
CA ILE A 266 18.60 7.78 -10.94
C ILE A 266 18.37 9.27 -10.66
N ALA A 267 17.23 9.63 -10.07
CA ALA A 267 16.95 11.02 -9.68
C ALA A 267 17.96 11.49 -8.61
N ARG A 268 18.21 10.68 -7.57
CA ARG A 268 19.20 10.94 -6.52
C ARG A 268 20.58 11.22 -7.09
N LEU A 269 21.09 10.32 -7.91
CA LEU A 269 22.41 10.46 -8.54
C LEU A 269 22.51 11.72 -9.39
N ARG A 270 21.48 12.03 -10.18
CA ARG A 270 21.47 13.27 -10.98
C ARG A 270 21.49 14.52 -10.11
N PHE A 271 20.76 14.54 -9.01
CA PHE A 271 20.78 15.66 -8.07
C PHE A 271 22.14 15.79 -7.37
N CYS A 272 22.72 14.68 -6.92
CA CYS A 272 24.04 14.64 -6.27
C CYS A 272 25.13 15.11 -7.24
N PHE A 273 25.13 14.60 -8.47
CA PHE A 273 26.05 15.04 -9.53
C PHE A 273 25.93 16.56 -9.80
N LYS A 274 24.72 17.08 -9.96
CA LYS A 274 24.49 18.52 -10.19
C LYS A 274 24.97 19.39 -9.05
N ARG A 275 24.93 18.89 -7.81
CA ARG A 275 25.32 19.63 -6.59
C ARG A 275 26.72 19.30 -6.09
N LYS A 276 27.46 18.47 -6.83
CA LYS A 276 28.81 17.98 -6.49
C LYS A 276 28.88 17.27 -5.13
N ILE A 277 27.78 16.64 -4.72
CA ILE A 277 27.71 15.84 -3.49
C ILE A 277 28.16 14.42 -3.84
N GLN A 278 29.07 13.84 -3.05
CA GLN A 278 29.44 12.44 -3.18
C GLN A 278 28.51 11.58 -2.34
N SER A 279 28.02 10.48 -2.92
CA SER A 279 27.02 9.66 -2.26
C SER A 279 27.05 8.21 -2.74
N GLU A 280 26.88 7.26 -1.81
CA GLU A 280 26.86 5.82 -2.10
C GLU A 280 25.55 5.19 -1.61
N PHE A 281 24.99 4.26 -2.39
CA PHE A 281 23.84 3.46 -1.99
C PHE A 281 24.29 2.25 -1.18
N VAL A 282 24.01 2.24 0.12
CA VAL A 282 24.54 1.24 1.06
C VAL A 282 23.41 0.35 1.59
N PHE A 283 23.65 -0.96 1.57
CA PHE A 283 22.76 -1.94 2.20
C PHE A 283 22.75 -1.76 3.73
N TRP A 284 21.57 -1.79 4.34
CA TRP A 284 21.41 -1.69 5.78
C TRP A 284 20.89 -3.03 6.36
N PRO A 285 21.77 -3.90 6.88
CA PRO A 285 21.35 -5.19 7.41
C PRO A 285 20.34 -5.07 8.56
N PHE A 286 20.59 -4.15 9.50
CA PHE A 286 19.67 -3.92 10.61
C PHE A 286 18.34 -3.36 10.13
N GLY A 287 18.38 -2.36 9.24
CA GLY A 287 17.17 -1.80 8.65
C GLY A 287 16.32 -2.84 7.93
N THR A 288 16.97 -3.76 7.21
CA THR A 288 16.34 -4.93 6.56
C THR A 288 15.67 -5.86 7.55
N LEU A 289 16.35 -6.16 8.67
CA LEU A 289 15.79 -6.98 9.74
C LEU A 289 14.54 -6.31 10.33
N VAL A 290 14.60 -5.01 10.62
CA VAL A 290 13.43 -4.24 11.10
C VAL A 290 12.32 -4.22 10.07
N THR A 291 12.61 -4.08 8.77
CA THR A 291 11.60 -4.15 7.70
C THR A 291 10.86 -5.49 7.68
N ILE A 292 11.58 -6.59 7.84
CA ILE A 292 10.97 -7.92 7.91
C ILE A 292 10.13 -8.06 9.19
N ILE A 293 10.72 -7.80 10.35
CA ILE A 293 10.06 -7.97 11.66
C ILE A 293 8.81 -7.09 11.78
N SER A 294 8.90 -5.83 11.38
CA SER A 294 7.77 -4.90 11.38
C SER A 294 6.62 -5.39 10.50
N THR A 295 6.95 -5.91 9.31
CA THR A 295 5.96 -6.55 8.43
C THR A 295 5.25 -7.70 9.13
N PHE A 296 5.99 -8.58 9.81
CA PHE A 296 5.40 -9.66 10.61
C PHE A 296 4.52 -9.13 11.76
N PHE A 297 4.84 -7.99 12.35
CA PHE A 297 4.02 -7.36 13.38
C PHE A 297 2.76 -6.67 12.86
N GLY A 298 2.60 -6.46 11.55
CA GLY A 298 1.38 -5.86 11.00
C GLY A 298 1.60 -4.55 10.25
N ASN A 299 2.84 -4.08 10.08
CA ASN A 299 3.11 -2.96 9.19
C ASN A 299 4.58 -2.92 8.74
N THR A 300 4.83 -2.85 7.43
CA THR A 300 6.20 -2.72 6.91
C THR A 300 6.76 -1.33 7.23
N PHE A 301 7.79 -1.26 8.07
CA PHE A 301 8.46 -0.03 8.49
C PHE A 301 9.99 -0.21 8.51
N SER A 302 10.77 0.87 8.33
CA SER A 302 12.23 0.89 8.11
C SER A 302 12.68 0.77 6.64
N LEU A 303 13.92 1.17 6.38
CA LEU A 303 14.58 1.06 5.08
C LEU A 303 15.55 -0.13 5.08
N ALA A 304 15.59 -0.90 3.99
CA ALA A 304 16.62 -1.93 3.78
C ALA A 304 17.96 -1.36 3.27
N SER A 305 18.01 -0.06 2.97
CA SER A 305 19.21 0.65 2.51
C SER A 305 19.21 2.09 2.99
N TYR A 306 20.36 2.75 2.93
CA TYR A 306 20.48 4.18 3.16
C TYR A 306 21.48 4.80 2.17
N THR A 307 21.46 6.12 2.09
CA THR A 307 22.46 6.88 1.32
C THR A 307 23.56 7.33 2.27
N LEU A 308 24.79 6.90 2.02
CA LEU A 308 25.96 7.43 2.71
C LEU A 308 26.43 8.69 1.98
N LEU A 309 26.68 9.77 2.72
CA LEU A 309 27.23 11.02 2.21
C LEU A 309 28.68 11.19 2.69
N ASP A 310 29.45 12.01 1.99
CA ASP A 310 30.75 12.48 2.49
C ASP A 310 30.56 13.40 3.70
N GLU A 311 31.51 13.44 4.64
CA GLU A 311 31.36 14.03 5.99
C GLU A 311 31.22 15.58 6.04
N ASP A 312 30.92 16.25 4.92
CA ASP A 312 30.72 17.71 4.88
C ASP A 312 29.29 18.11 5.29
N GLU A 313 29.13 18.87 6.37
CA GLU A 313 27.83 19.40 6.84
C GLU A 313 27.10 20.23 5.76
N ASN A 314 27.84 20.91 4.89
CA ASN A 314 27.24 21.64 3.77
C ASN A 314 26.67 20.69 2.71
N ASP A 315 27.21 19.48 2.57
CA ASP A 315 26.67 18.44 1.71
C ASP A 315 25.38 17.86 2.31
N GLU A 316 25.27 17.71 3.63
CA GLU A 316 24.03 17.25 4.30
C GLU A 316 22.85 18.19 4.02
N LYS A 317 23.01 19.52 4.21
CA LYS A 317 21.93 20.49 3.92
C LYS A 317 21.57 20.52 2.44
N ARG A 318 22.56 20.43 1.55
CA ARG A 318 22.32 20.36 0.10
C ARG A 318 21.69 19.03 -0.31
N PHE A 319 21.96 17.95 0.40
CA PHE A 319 21.33 16.65 0.19
C PHE A 319 19.88 16.67 0.67
N GLY A 320 19.59 17.22 1.86
CA GLY A 320 18.23 17.35 2.40
C GLY A 320 17.26 17.99 1.41
N LYS A 321 17.66 19.08 0.75
CA LYS A 321 16.83 19.69 -0.32
C LYS A 321 16.62 18.78 -1.53
N SER A 322 17.60 17.94 -1.88
CA SER A 322 17.48 16.98 -2.99
C SER A 322 16.58 15.80 -2.61
N ALA A 323 16.79 15.23 -1.42
CA ALA A 323 15.97 14.19 -0.85
C ALA A 323 14.50 14.61 -0.81
N TYR A 324 14.21 15.81 -0.30
CA TYR A 324 12.86 16.37 -0.26
C TYR A 324 12.16 16.40 -1.63
N LEU A 325 12.88 16.80 -2.69
CA LEU A 325 12.32 16.84 -4.05
C LEU A 325 12.01 15.43 -4.59
N ILE A 326 12.85 14.45 -4.28
CA ILE A 326 12.64 13.05 -4.67
C ILE A 326 11.42 12.50 -3.92
N THR A 327 11.34 12.74 -2.61
CA THR A 327 10.21 12.35 -1.77
C THR A 327 8.91 12.98 -2.27
N LEU A 328 8.91 14.28 -2.62
CA LEU A 328 7.73 14.95 -3.17
C LEU A 328 7.30 14.37 -4.53
N PHE A 329 8.25 14.00 -5.38
CA PHE A 329 7.97 13.32 -6.64
C PHE A 329 7.32 11.95 -6.40
N THR A 330 7.87 11.14 -5.49
CA THR A 330 7.31 9.84 -5.13
C THR A 330 5.94 9.98 -4.45
N PHE A 331 5.73 11.02 -3.66
CA PHE A 331 4.42 11.34 -3.08
C PHE A 331 3.39 11.68 -4.15
N GLY A 332 3.76 12.54 -5.11
CA GLY A 332 2.90 12.85 -6.27
C GLY A 332 2.55 11.61 -7.09
N LEU A 333 3.49 10.69 -7.29
CA LEU A 333 3.24 9.39 -7.92
C LEU A 333 2.25 8.55 -7.12
N ALA A 334 2.37 8.52 -5.78
CA ALA A 334 1.44 7.79 -4.92
C ALA A 334 0.00 8.33 -5.05
N ILE A 335 -0.18 9.65 -5.00
CA ILE A 335 -1.49 10.30 -5.14
C ILE A 335 -2.08 10.04 -6.53
N LEU A 336 -1.28 10.19 -7.59
CA LEU A 336 -1.72 9.94 -8.95
C LEU A 336 -2.15 8.47 -9.14
N ALA A 337 -1.34 7.52 -8.68
CA ALA A 337 -1.66 6.10 -8.77
C ALA A 337 -2.90 5.73 -7.93
N TYR A 338 -3.11 6.37 -6.77
CA TYR A 338 -4.34 6.21 -6.00
C TYR A 338 -5.57 6.73 -6.76
N ILE A 339 -5.52 7.96 -7.29
CA ILE A 339 -6.63 8.52 -8.08
C ILE A 339 -6.95 7.62 -9.28
N LEU A 340 -5.92 7.18 -10.02
CA LEU A 340 -6.10 6.25 -11.12
C LEU A 340 -6.67 4.91 -10.67
N ASN A 341 -6.33 4.42 -9.48
CA ASN A 341 -6.90 3.19 -8.93
C ASN A 341 -8.36 3.35 -8.45
N VAL A 342 -8.75 4.55 -8.03
CA VAL A 342 -10.17 4.84 -7.70
C VAL A 342 -11.01 4.83 -8.97
N LEU A 343 -10.51 5.44 -10.05
CA LEU A 343 -11.19 5.50 -11.34
C LEU A 343 -11.15 4.16 -12.09
N PHE A 344 -10.00 3.50 -12.08
CA PHE A 344 -9.70 2.26 -12.79
C PHE A 344 -9.03 1.26 -11.85
N PRO A 345 -9.81 0.57 -10.98
CA PRO A 345 -9.25 -0.35 -10.01
C PRO A 345 -8.38 -1.42 -10.66
N SER A 346 -7.12 -1.48 -10.23
CA SER A 346 -6.11 -2.36 -10.78
C SER A 346 -5.11 -2.73 -9.70
N LEU A 347 -4.81 -4.02 -9.61
CA LEU A 347 -3.79 -4.53 -8.70
C LEU A 347 -2.43 -3.83 -8.87
N ILE A 348 -2.06 -3.48 -10.11
CA ILE A 348 -0.78 -2.79 -10.39
C ILE A 348 -0.80 -1.37 -9.81
N MET A 349 -1.86 -0.60 -10.06
CA MET A 349 -1.99 0.76 -9.52
C MET A 349 -2.04 0.74 -7.99
N GLN A 350 -2.70 -0.27 -7.42
CA GLN A 350 -2.70 -0.51 -5.99
C GLN A 350 -1.31 -0.69 -5.42
N MET A 351 -0.53 -1.62 -5.95
CA MET A 351 0.82 -1.88 -5.47
C MET A 351 1.74 -0.66 -5.65
N ILE A 352 1.57 0.12 -6.74
CA ILE A 352 2.31 1.37 -6.96
C ILE A 352 2.05 2.37 -5.85
N PHE A 353 0.78 2.70 -5.55
CA PHE A 353 0.52 3.72 -4.53
C PHE A 353 0.83 3.20 -3.12
N VAL A 354 0.58 1.92 -2.81
CA VAL A 354 0.89 1.32 -1.51
C VAL A 354 2.39 1.41 -1.22
N PHE A 355 3.23 0.96 -2.17
CA PHE A 355 4.68 1.06 -2.00
C PHE A 355 5.14 2.53 -1.94
N SER A 356 4.64 3.38 -2.85
CA SER A 356 5.07 4.78 -2.95
C SER A 356 4.74 5.59 -1.71
N ILE A 357 3.53 5.43 -1.14
CA ILE A 357 3.16 6.16 0.09
C ILE A 357 3.93 5.61 1.31
N MET A 358 4.16 4.29 1.36
CA MET A 358 4.92 3.65 2.42
C MET A 358 6.37 4.13 2.43
N ILE A 359 7.06 4.11 1.28
CA ILE A 359 8.46 4.56 1.21
C ILE A 359 8.60 6.05 1.52
N VAL A 360 7.64 6.88 1.08
CA VAL A 360 7.60 8.31 1.39
C VAL A 360 7.42 8.56 2.89
N PHE A 361 6.53 7.81 3.54
CA PHE A 361 6.33 7.89 4.99
C PHE A 361 7.61 7.51 5.76
N ILE A 362 8.22 6.37 5.41
CA ILE A 362 9.46 5.90 6.04
C ILE A 362 10.59 6.91 5.82
N GLU A 363 10.75 7.45 4.62
CA GLU A 363 11.84 8.37 4.33
C GLU A 363 11.71 9.72 5.01
N MET A 364 10.50 10.22 5.25
CA MET A 364 10.31 11.50 5.96
C MET A 364 10.48 11.40 7.47
N PHE A 365 10.66 10.18 7.99
CA PHE A 365 10.80 9.95 9.41
C PHE A 365 12.10 10.61 9.94
N PRO A 366 12.06 11.35 11.07
CA PRO A 366 13.14 12.23 11.50
C PRO A 366 14.20 11.49 12.33
N MET A 367 14.77 10.42 11.78
CA MET A 367 15.81 9.64 12.43
C MET A 367 16.84 9.15 11.42
N SER A 368 18.12 9.29 11.75
CA SER A 368 19.20 8.69 10.95
C SER A 368 19.06 7.15 10.93
N PRO A 369 19.26 6.49 9.78
CA PRO A 369 19.82 7.01 8.53
C PRO A 369 18.77 7.42 7.47
N MET A 370 17.55 7.76 7.88
CA MET A 370 16.48 8.12 6.94
C MET A 370 16.65 9.56 6.43
N PRO A 371 16.30 9.84 5.16
CA PRO A 371 16.46 11.18 4.57
C PRO A 371 15.71 12.30 5.31
N GLY A 372 14.68 11.97 6.09
CA GLY A 372 13.88 12.91 6.85
C GLY A 372 14.69 13.73 7.84
N GLU A 373 15.75 13.16 8.40
CA GLU A 373 16.68 13.89 9.27
C GLU A 373 17.47 14.95 8.48
N ASP A 374 17.93 14.65 7.26
CA ASP A 374 18.62 15.62 6.39
C ASP A 374 17.67 16.72 5.90
N ILE A 375 16.42 16.35 5.58
CA ILE A 375 15.37 17.31 5.18
C ILE A 375 15.06 18.26 6.34
N LYS A 376 14.97 17.74 7.56
CA LYS A 376 14.75 18.50 8.79
C LYS A 376 15.91 19.45 9.08
N LYS A 377 17.17 19.00 8.92
CA LYS A 377 18.37 19.85 9.04
C LYS A 377 18.41 20.96 7.98
N TRP A 378 17.92 20.68 6.76
CA TRP A 378 17.82 21.69 5.70
C TRP A 378 16.75 22.74 6.00
N ASN A 379 15.54 22.32 6.36
CA ASN A 379 14.43 23.21 6.69
C ASN A 379 13.38 22.49 7.57
N PHE A 380 13.42 22.78 8.87
CA PHE A 380 12.52 22.18 9.86
C PHE A 380 11.03 22.44 9.55
N THR A 381 10.68 23.67 9.16
CA THR A 381 9.29 24.06 8.90
C THR A 381 8.71 23.32 7.69
N VAL A 382 9.48 23.25 6.60
CA VAL A 382 9.09 22.51 5.40
C VAL A 382 8.97 21.02 5.70
N TRP A 383 9.93 20.46 6.46
CA TRP A 383 9.86 19.08 6.91
C TRP A 383 8.57 18.82 7.71
N LEU A 384 8.28 19.63 8.74
CA LEU A 384 7.16 19.41 9.65
C LEU A 384 5.81 19.44 8.93
N ILE A 385 5.57 20.47 8.10
CA ILE A 385 4.32 20.59 7.34
C ILE A 385 4.15 19.39 6.40
N SER A 386 5.19 19.06 5.65
CA SER A 386 5.14 17.95 4.69
C SER A 386 5.00 16.59 5.38
N TYR A 387 5.63 16.40 6.54
CA TYR A 387 5.53 15.17 7.32
C TYR A 387 4.10 14.96 7.83
N ILE A 388 3.44 16.00 8.34
CA ILE A 388 2.02 15.94 8.75
C ILE A 388 1.13 15.54 7.57
N VAL A 389 1.29 16.19 6.41
CA VAL A 389 0.52 15.87 5.20
C VAL A 389 0.74 14.41 4.76
N ILE A 390 2.00 13.95 4.78
CA ILE A 390 2.37 12.58 4.39
C ILE A 390 1.82 11.55 5.38
N ILE A 391 1.85 11.80 6.69
CA ILE A 391 1.24 10.90 7.68
C ILE A 391 -0.27 10.79 7.45
N LEU A 392 -0.96 11.92 7.28
CA LEU A 392 -2.41 11.92 7.04
C LEU A 392 -2.76 11.19 5.74
N ALA A 393 -1.97 11.40 4.68
CA ALA A 393 -2.13 10.68 3.42
C ALA A 393 -1.80 9.19 3.58
N TYR A 394 -0.75 8.82 4.30
CA TYR A 394 -0.40 7.42 4.58
C TYR A 394 -1.52 6.70 5.33
N ILE A 395 -2.08 7.33 6.36
CA ILE A 395 -3.23 6.80 7.11
C ILE A 395 -4.45 6.72 6.19
N GLY A 396 -4.77 7.81 5.48
CA GLY A 396 -5.92 7.83 4.58
C GLY A 396 -5.84 6.76 3.49
N LEU A 397 -4.70 6.62 2.81
CA LEU A 397 -4.53 5.71 1.68
C LEU A 397 -4.38 4.25 2.09
N ASN A 398 -3.63 3.94 3.15
CA ASN A 398 -3.47 2.54 3.57
C ASN A 398 -4.67 2.00 4.35
N PHE A 399 -5.37 2.84 5.12
CA PHE A 399 -6.51 2.39 5.92
C PHE A 399 -7.86 2.54 5.20
N SER A 400 -7.97 3.35 4.14
CA SER A 400 -9.15 3.31 3.24
C SER A 400 -9.13 2.12 2.28
N VAL A 401 -7.96 1.52 2.07
CA VAL A 401 -7.78 0.35 1.19
C VAL A 401 -7.84 -0.91 2.05
N TYR A 402 -9.06 -1.18 2.53
CA TYR A 402 -9.50 -2.42 3.18
C TYR A 402 -8.66 -2.88 4.39
N ILE A 403 -9.01 -2.35 5.57
CA ILE A 403 -9.24 -3.22 6.74
C ILE A 403 -10.52 -3.99 6.47
#